data_AF-A0A9X5XC23-F1
#
_entry.id   AF-A0A9X5XC23-F1
#
_cell.length_a   1.000
_cell.length_b   1.000
_cell.length_c   1.000
_cell.angle_alpha   90.00
_cell.angle_beta   90.00
_cell.angle_gamma   90.00
#
_symmetry.space_group_name_H-M   'P 1'
#
loop_
_entity.id
_entity.type
_entity.pdbx_description
1 polymer ?
#
loop_
_entity_poly.entity_id
_entity_poly.type
_entity_poly.pdbx_seq_one_letter_code
_entity_poly.pdbx_strand_id
1 'polypeptide(L)'
;PSATPSTSASTSASASASSTSSASASTSAGPSETPADLQPRKLSGLGDEAFLNDKLNSGSSTAQQRTVTVVFRTSNVIVRIEYAEQPAASTGTPDSKEMQDKARNLAHKLVDRFNG
;
A
#
# COMPACT_ATOMS: atom_id res chain seq x y z
N PRO A 1 64.29 41.24 14.40
CA PRO A 1 63.24 42.01 15.13
C PRO A 1 61.89 41.37 14.78
N SER A 2 61.18 40.72 15.72
CA SER A 2 60.43 41.30 16.85
C SER A 2 59.22 42.14 16.37
N ALA A 3 57.99 41.99 16.86
CA ALA A 3 57.58 41.42 18.17
C ALA A 3 56.29 40.56 18.14
N THR A 4 56.03 39.87 19.26
CA THR A 4 54.77 39.20 19.64
C THR A 4 53.97 40.04 20.66
N PRO A 5 52.67 39.74 20.86
CA PRO A 5 52.16 39.23 22.16
C PRO A 5 51.44 37.85 22.00
N SER A 6 51.32 36.91 22.96
CA SER A 6 50.79 36.94 24.36
C SER A 6 49.26 37.23 24.41
N THR A 7 48.35 36.51 25.11
CA THR A 7 48.33 35.26 25.95
C THR A 7 46.83 34.89 26.22
N SER A 8 46.34 33.77 26.81
CA SER A 8 46.89 32.52 27.41
C SER A 8 45.81 31.40 27.55
N ALA A 9 46.25 30.18 27.91
CA ALA A 9 45.61 29.14 28.76
C ALA A 9 44.13 28.66 28.61
N SER A 10 43.98 27.34 28.38
CA SER A 10 42.94 26.41 28.92
C SER A 10 41.49 26.54 28.41
N THR A 11 40.61 25.52 28.41
CA THR A 11 40.59 24.17 29.04
C THR A 11 40.16 23.01 28.11
N SER A 12 40.46 21.78 28.53
CA SER A 12 40.06 20.46 28.02
C SER A 12 38.63 20.26 27.49
N ALA A 13 38.47 19.41 26.45
CA ALA A 13 37.59 18.22 26.51
C ALA A 13 37.77 17.21 25.34
N SER A 14 37.74 15.93 25.73
CA SER A 14 37.54 14.68 24.97
C SER A 14 36.27 14.66 24.09
N ALA A 15 36.05 13.82 23.05
CA ALA A 15 36.88 13.02 22.12
C ALA A 15 35.94 12.31 21.11
N SER A 16 36.49 11.63 20.09
CA SER A 16 35.83 10.61 19.25
C SER A 16 34.67 11.06 18.34
N ALA A 17 34.30 10.36 17.26
CA ALA A 17 35.01 9.42 16.40
C ALA A 17 34.29 9.39 15.02
N SER A 18 34.96 9.01 13.93
CA SER A 18 34.32 8.93 12.60
C SER A 18 35.05 7.99 11.63
N SER A 19 34.75 6.69 11.68
CA SER A 19 34.87 5.75 10.54
C SER A 19 34.45 4.32 10.89
N THR A 20 33.20 3.96 10.55
CA THR A 20 32.83 2.62 10.05
C THR A 20 31.54 2.73 9.24
N SER A 21 31.53 2.22 8.02
CA SER A 21 30.35 2.09 7.17
C SER A 21 29.40 1.01 7.66
N SER A 22 28.08 1.27 7.67
CA SER A 22 27.05 0.27 7.93
C SER A 22 25.92 0.33 6.89
N ALA A 23 25.42 -0.86 6.54
CA ALA A 23 24.56 -1.18 5.41
C ALA A 23 23.31 -0.31 5.21
N SER A 24 22.89 -0.21 3.94
CA SER A 24 21.54 0.22 3.56
C SER A 24 20.50 -0.73 4.14
N ALA A 25 19.87 -0.32 5.24
CA ALA A 25 18.71 -1.01 5.80
C ALA A 25 17.46 -0.75 4.93
N SER A 26 17.42 -1.36 3.74
CA SER A 26 16.19 -1.49 2.96
C SER A 26 15.22 -2.37 3.74
N THR A 27 14.40 -1.75 4.60
CA THR A 27 13.29 -2.39 5.30
C THR A 27 12.22 -2.80 4.29
N SER A 28 12.47 -3.92 3.60
CA SER A 28 11.46 -4.65 2.86
C SER A 28 10.43 -5.13 3.87
N ALA A 29 9.38 -4.34 4.06
CA ALA A 29 8.24 -4.75 4.86
C ALA A 29 7.74 -6.08 4.30
N GLY A 30 7.83 -7.14 5.12
CA GLY A 30 7.23 -8.43 4.78
C GLY A 30 5.73 -8.25 4.53
N PRO A 31 5.09 -9.15 3.76
CA PRO A 31 3.65 -9.07 3.57
C PRO A 31 2.97 -9.05 4.94
N SER A 32 2.19 -8.01 5.23
CA SER A 32 1.19 -8.11 6.28
C SER A 32 0.25 -9.24 5.86
N GLU A 33 0.29 -10.35 6.62
CA GLU A 33 -0.43 -11.60 6.36
C GLU A 33 -1.90 -11.31 6.09
N THR A 34 -2.22 -11.10 4.81
CA THR A 34 -3.56 -10.71 4.37
C THR A 34 -4.39 -11.97 4.44
N PRO A 35 -5.48 -12.00 5.23
CA PRO A 35 -6.29 -13.19 5.44
C PRO A 35 -6.60 -13.88 4.12
N ALA A 36 -6.52 -15.22 4.08
CA ALA A 36 -6.68 -15.99 2.84
C ALA A 36 -7.97 -15.62 2.08
N ASP A 37 -9.06 -15.36 2.82
CA ASP A 37 -10.36 -14.89 2.32
C ASP A 37 -10.37 -13.49 1.68
N LEU A 38 -9.26 -12.75 1.75
CA LEU A 38 -9.06 -11.42 1.16
C LEU A 38 -7.98 -11.40 0.07
N GLN A 39 -7.26 -12.50 -0.15
CA GLN A 39 -6.28 -12.60 -1.24
C GLN A 39 -6.96 -12.66 -2.62
N PRO A 40 -6.24 -12.33 -3.72
CA PRO A 40 -6.76 -12.49 -5.08
C PRO A 40 -7.19 -13.93 -5.38
N ARG A 41 -8.44 -14.11 -5.83
CA ARG A 41 -9.10 -15.43 -5.91
C ARG A 41 -10.24 -15.45 -6.94
N LYS A 42 -10.69 -16.65 -7.33
CA LYS A 42 -11.96 -16.79 -8.06
C LYS A 42 -13.15 -16.48 -7.14
N LEU A 43 -14.21 -15.93 -7.70
CA LEU A 43 -15.49 -15.73 -7.00
C LEU A 43 -16.56 -16.67 -7.58
N SER A 44 -17.42 -17.19 -6.71
CA SER A 44 -18.62 -17.94 -7.07
C SER A 44 -19.86 -17.04 -7.09
N GLY A 45 -20.87 -17.40 -7.88
CA GLY A 45 -22.15 -16.68 -7.93
C GLY A 45 -22.11 -15.34 -8.69
N LEU A 46 -21.19 -15.18 -9.64
CA LEU A 46 -21.06 -13.99 -10.49
C LEU A 46 -20.80 -14.41 -11.94
N GLY A 47 -21.88 -14.54 -12.73
CA GLY A 47 -21.79 -15.01 -14.11
C GLY A 47 -21.20 -16.43 -14.25
N ASP A 48 -20.61 -16.71 -15.41
CA ASP A 48 -20.00 -18.01 -15.74
C ASP A 48 -18.66 -18.22 -15.04
N GLU A 49 -17.92 -17.14 -14.83
CA GLU A 49 -16.59 -17.14 -14.22
C GLU A 49 -16.24 -15.73 -13.72
N ALA A 50 -15.76 -15.64 -12.48
CA ALA A 50 -15.37 -14.38 -11.87
C ALA A 50 -14.06 -14.48 -11.06
N PHE A 51 -13.36 -13.35 -10.98
CA PHE A 51 -12.11 -13.15 -10.27
C PHE A 51 -12.16 -11.86 -9.48
N LEU A 52 -11.54 -11.86 -8.29
CA LEU A 52 -11.24 -10.67 -7.52
C LEU A 52 -9.73 -10.53 -7.37
N ASN A 53 -9.23 -9.31 -7.51
CA ASN A 53 -7.87 -8.91 -7.16
C ASN A 53 -7.93 -7.66 -6.28
N ASP A 54 -7.29 -7.69 -5.11
CA ASP A 54 -7.12 -6.54 -4.22
C ASP A 54 -5.64 -6.16 -4.16
N LYS A 55 -5.32 -4.88 -4.35
CA LYS A 55 -3.96 -4.33 -4.26
C LYS A 55 -3.92 -3.06 -3.43
N LEU A 56 -3.03 -3.03 -2.44
CA LEU A 56 -2.67 -1.83 -1.70
C LEU A 56 -1.47 -1.15 -2.38
N ASN A 57 -1.72 -0.04 -3.07
CA ASN A 57 -0.69 0.83 -3.63
C ASN A 57 -0.16 1.80 -2.57
N SER A 58 0.97 1.44 -1.95
CA SER A 58 1.80 2.41 -1.23
C SER A 58 2.68 3.18 -2.23
N GLY A 59 2.10 4.23 -2.83
CA GLY A 59 2.86 5.17 -3.68
C GLY A 59 3.77 6.09 -2.86
N SER A 60 4.40 7.08 -3.51
CA SER A 60 5.26 8.07 -2.85
C SER A 60 4.50 9.12 -2.01
N SER A 61 3.25 8.84 -1.65
CA SER A 61 2.38 9.70 -0.83
C SER A 61 2.27 9.13 0.57
N THR A 62 2.04 9.99 1.57
CA THR A 62 1.70 9.55 2.94
C THR A 62 0.31 8.90 3.03
N ALA A 63 -0.53 9.03 2.00
CA ALA A 63 -1.80 8.33 1.86
C ALA A 63 -1.62 7.04 1.04
N GLN A 64 -2.00 5.90 1.61
CA GLN A 64 -2.03 4.61 0.91
C GLN A 64 -3.31 4.51 0.08
N GLN A 65 -3.19 4.18 -1.20
CA GLN A 65 -4.32 3.89 -2.08
C GLN A 65 -4.62 2.38 -2.04
N ARG A 66 -5.89 1.96 -2.03
CA ARG A 66 -6.27 0.58 -2.34
C ARG A 66 -7.08 0.52 -3.63
N THR A 67 -6.97 -0.57 -4.36
CA THR A 67 -7.78 -0.83 -5.55
C THR A 67 -8.22 -2.29 -5.57
N VAL A 68 -9.54 -2.49 -5.51
CA VAL A 68 -10.18 -3.80 -5.72
C VAL A 68 -10.69 -3.83 -7.15
N THR A 69 -10.24 -4.82 -7.91
CA THR A 69 -10.74 -5.15 -9.25
C THR A 69 -11.57 -6.43 -9.16
N VAL A 70 -12.82 -6.38 -9.62
CA VAL A 70 -13.63 -7.58 -9.86
C VAL A 70 -13.84 -7.71 -11.36
N VAL A 71 -13.48 -8.87 -11.91
CA VAL A 71 -13.73 -9.20 -13.32
C VAL A 71 -14.66 -10.39 -13.37
N PHE A 72 -15.75 -10.31 -14.14
CA PHE A 72 -16.63 -11.45 -14.39
C PHE A 72 -17.03 -11.54 -15.87
N ARG A 73 -17.32 -12.76 -16.33
CA ARG A 73 -17.90 -13.03 -17.64
C ARG A 73 -19.35 -13.46 -17.48
N THR A 74 -20.24 -12.95 -18.32
CA THR A 74 -21.59 -13.48 -18.51
C THR A 74 -21.87 -13.59 -20.00
N SER A 75 -22.06 -14.82 -20.49
CA SER A 75 -22.12 -15.13 -21.92
C SER A 75 -20.91 -14.53 -22.68
N ASN A 76 -21.15 -13.73 -23.73
CA ASN A 76 -20.11 -13.08 -24.53
C ASN A 76 -19.63 -11.72 -23.96
N VAL A 77 -20.08 -11.32 -22.76
CA VAL A 77 -19.75 -10.04 -22.13
C VAL A 77 -18.73 -10.26 -21.01
N ILE A 78 -17.66 -9.47 -21.00
CA ILE A 78 -16.70 -9.40 -19.90
C ILE A 78 -16.80 -8.02 -19.24
N VAL A 79 -17.00 -8.01 -17.93
CA VAL A 79 -17.15 -6.80 -17.11
C VAL A 79 -15.97 -6.68 -16.16
N ARG A 80 -15.31 -5.51 -16.14
CA ARG A 80 -14.32 -5.13 -15.12
C ARG A 80 -14.90 -4.00 -14.28
N ILE A 81 -15.14 -4.28 -13.01
CA ILE A 81 -15.38 -3.29 -11.96
C ILE A 81 -14.04 -2.94 -11.34
N GLU A 82 -13.80 -1.65 -11.14
CA GLU A 82 -12.67 -1.15 -10.36
C GLU A 82 -13.19 -0.24 -9.26
N TYR A 83 -12.89 -0.60 -8.01
CA TYR A 83 -13.24 0.18 -6.83
C TYR A 83 -11.93 0.63 -6.16
N ALA A 84 -11.58 1.90 -6.35
CA ALA A 84 -10.36 2.51 -5.84
C ALA A 84 -10.69 3.51 -4.74
N GLU A 85 -9.91 3.48 -3.66
CA GLU A 85 -10.06 4.39 -2.52
C GLU A 85 -8.70 5.00 -2.19
N GLN A 86 -8.67 6.33 -2.07
CA GLN A 86 -7.49 7.12 -1.74
C GLN A 86 -7.89 8.15 -0.67
N PRO A 87 -7.56 7.90 0.61
CA PRO A 87 -7.84 8.83 1.69
C PRO A 87 -7.18 10.19 1.46
N ALA A 88 -7.95 11.28 1.59
CA ALA A 88 -7.44 12.65 1.44
C ALA A 88 -6.60 13.13 2.65
N ALA A 89 -6.65 12.39 3.75
CA ALA A 89 -5.84 12.57 4.94
C ALA A 89 -5.33 11.20 5.41
N SER A 90 -4.31 11.17 6.29
CA SER A 90 -3.71 9.94 6.82
C SER A 90 -4.60 9.21 7.85
N THR A 91 -5.86 8.96 7.52
CA THR A 91 -6.88 8.33 8.40
C THR A 91 -6.72 6.82 8.54
N GLY A 92 -5.70 6.21 7.92
CA GLY A 92 -5.38 4.79 7.99
C GLY A 92 -5.25 4.14 6.61
N THR A 93 -4.90 2.86 6.60
CA THR A 93 -4.96 2.00 5.41
C THR A 93 -6.42 1.75 5.03
N PRO A 94 -6.83 1.90 3.75
CA PRO A 94 -8.18 1.53 3.34
C PRO A 94 -8.46 0.05 3.62
N ASP A 95 -9.65 -0.27 4.15
CA ASP A 95 -9.96 -1.64 4.53
C ASP A 95 -10.17 -2.55 3.32
N SER A 96 -9.51 -3.72 3.36
CA SER A 96 -9.58 -4.71 2.30
C SER A 96 -10.96 -5.37 2.24
N LYS A 97 -11.55 -5.71 3.38
CA LYS A 97 -12.83 -6.43 3.42
C LYS A 97 -13.99 -5.55 2.95
N GLU A 98 -14.10 -4.33 3.46
CA GLU A 98 -15.15 -3.38 3.10
C GLU A 98 -15.12 -3.06 1.60
N MET A 99 -13.94 -2.78 1.04
CA MET A 99 -13.80 -2.52 -0.40
C MET A 99 -14.12 -3.74 -1.26
N GLN A 100 -13.76 -4.95 -0.83
CA GLN A 100 -14.13 -6.18 -1.52
C GLN A 100 -15.64 -6.43 -1.48
N ASP A 101 -16.29 -6.26 -0.33
CA ASP A 101 -17.73 -6.48 -0.20
C ASP A 101 -18.55 -5.38 -0.94
N LYS A 102 -18.08 -4.13 -0.98
CA LYS A 102 -18.61 -3.07 -1.87
C LYS A 102 -18.53 -3.46 -3.35
N ALA A 103 -17.34 -3.86 -3.83
CA ALA A 103 -17.12 -4.22 -5.22
C ALA A 103 -17.93 -5.47 -5.65
N ARG A 104 -18.03 -6.47 -4.76
CA ARG A 104 -18.87 -7.66 -4.96
C ARG A 104 -20.36 -7.33 -4.99
N ASN A 105 -20.84 -6.42 -4.14
CA ASN A 105 -22.25 -6.00 -4.14
C ASN A 105 -22.64 -5.31 -5.46
N LEU A 106 -21.74 -4.50 -6.04
CA LEU A 106 -21.93 -3.94 -7.37
C LEU A 106 -21.89 -5.02 -8.45
N ALA A 107 -21.00 -6.01 -8.34
CA ALA A 107 -20.92 -7.13 -9.29
C ALA A 107 -22.22 -7.94 -9.34
N HIS A 108 -22.79 -8.32 -8.18
CA HIS A 108 -24.08 -9.03 -8.13
C HIS A 108 -25.18 -8.21 -8.81
N LYS A 109 -25.32 -6.92 -8.46
CA LYS A 109 -26.31 -6.01 -9.08
C LYS A 109 -26.17 -5.88 -10.60
N LEU A 110 -24.97 -6.02 -11.15
CA LEU A 110 -24.78 -6.04 -12.60
C LEU A 110 -25.14 -7.41 -13.19
N VAL A 111 -24.77 -8.52 -12.56
CA VAL A 111 -25.17 -9.88 -12.97
C VAL A 111 -26.70 -10.01 -12.99
N ASP A 112 -27.39 -9.59 -11.92
CA ASP A 112 -28.86 -9.56 -11.84
C ASP A 112 -29.50 -8.79 -13.01
N ARG A 113 -28.80 -7.76 -13.52
CA ARG A 113 -29.21 -6.88 -14.63
C ARG A 113 -28.79 -7.38 -16.02
N PHE A 114 -28.06 -8.49 -16.10
CA PHE A 114 -27.78 -9.24 -17.35
C PHE A 114 -28.56 -10.56 -17.41
N ASN A 115 -29.16 -11.00 -16.31
CA ASN A 115 -29.90 -12.26 -16.18
C ASN A 115 -31.43 -12.11 -16.21
N GLY A 116 -31.96 -10.89 -16.32
CA GLY A 116 -33.38 -10.57 -16.47
C GLY A 116 -33.65 -9.61 -17.62
#